data_AF-A0AAD3Y7G8-F1
#
_entry.id   AF-A0AAD3Y7G8-F1
#
_cell.length_a   1.000
_cell.length_b   1.000
_cell.length_c   1.000
_cell.angle_alpha   90.00
_cell.angle_beta   90.00
_cell.angle_gamma   90.00
#
_symmetry.space_group_name_H-M   'P 1'
#
loop_
_entity.id
_entity.type
_entity.pdbx_description
1 polymer ?
#
loop_
_entity_poly.entity_id
_entity_poly.type
_entity_poly.pdbx_seq_one_letter_code
_entity_poly.pdbx_strand_id
1 'polypeptide(L)'
;MKLFDAHCHLQDPRIFNMAPQLIQTSLGLGITHFAVNGVSEKDWHLVKKMSDHYPCIVPCFGVHPWFITEQNAGWLNTLKQYFNSTPSAAVGEIGLDKGSKGKEIDLTTQIKFSATTRTCQRIEKTGFSSLRSCFW
;
A
#
# COMPACT_ATOMS: atom_id res chain seq x y z
N MET A 1 6.81 -5.09 -25.17
CA MET A 1 5.55 -4.68 -24.49
C MET A 1 5.93 -4.01 -23.18
N LYS A 2 5.23 -2.95 -22.74
CA LYS A 2 5.46 -2.32 -21.43
C LYS A 2 4.31 -2.70 -20.49
N LEU A 3 4.64 -3.33 -19.37
CA LEU A 3 3.71 -3.76 -18.34
C LEU A 3 3.89 -2.95 -17.05
N PHE A 4 2.84 -2.95 -16.23
CA PHE A 4 2.81 -2.41 -14.88
C PHE A 4 2.33 -3.54 -13.97
N ASP A 5 3.13 -3.93 -12.98
CA ASP A 5 2.66 -4.84 -11.94
C ASP A 5 1.73 -4.05 -11.01
N ALA A 6 0.42 -4.31 -11.15
CA ALA A 6 -0.63 -3.56 -10.48
C ALA A 6 -0.69 -3.81 -8.97
N HIS A 7 -0.09 -4.90 -8.48
CA HIS A 7 -0.20 -5.29 -7.09
C HIS A 7 0.87 -6.30 -6.66
N CYS A 8 1.84 -5.85 -5.88
CA CYS A 8 2.86 -6.73 -5.30
C CYS A 8 3.23 -6.32 -3.87
N HIS A 9 3.94 -7.21 -3.16
CA HIS A 9 4.42 -7.01 -1.80
C HIS A 9 5.93 -7.29 -1.71
N LEU A 10 6.74 -6.50 -2.42
CA LEU A 10 8.20 -6.70 -2.47
C LEU A 10 8.89 -6.47 -1.11
N GLN A 11 8.20 -5.79 -0.19
CA GLN A 11 8.65 -5.60 1.19
C GLN A 11 8.43 -6.85 2.08
N ASP A 12 7.73 -7.88 1.59
CA ASP A 12 7.42 -9.07 2.38
C ASP A 12 8.71 -9.80 2.80
N PRO A 13 8.86 -10.15 4.10
CA PRO A 13 10.07 -10.79 4.61
C PRO A 13 10.49 -12.06 3.88
N ARG A 14 9.54 -12.79 3.28
CA ARG A 14 9.80 -14.03 2.54
C ARG A 14 10.61 -13.80 1.27
N ILE A 15 10.51 -12.61 0.68
CA ILE A 15 11.16 -12.27 -0.60
C ILE A 15 11.99 -10.98 -0.53
N PHE A 16 12.02 -10.29 0.61
CA PHE A 16 12.68 -8.98 0.77
C PHE A 16 14.14 -8.99 0.29
N ASN A 17 14.90 -10.02 0.66
CA ASN A 17 16.31 -10.16 0.25
C ASN A 17 16.49 -10.39 -1.25
N MET A 18 15.46 -10.89 -1.94
CA MET A 18 15.45 -11.14 -3.38
C MET A 18 14.86 -9.96 -4.17
N ALA A 19 14.19 -9.02 -3.50
CA ALA A 19 13.50 -7.91 -4.17
C ALA A 19 14.38 -7.12 -5.15
N PRO A 20 15.66 -6.78 -4.85
CA PRO A 20 16.52 -6.10 -5.83
C PRO A 20 16.68 -6.88 -7.14
N GLN A 21 16.91 -8.19 -7.04
CA GLN A 21 17.06 -9.08 -8.20
C GLN A 21 15.74 -9.23 -8.96
N LEU A 22 14.61 -9.36 -8.24
CA LEU A 22 13.28 -9.47 -8.83
C LEU A 22 12.92 -8.22 -9.63
N ILE A 23 13.19 -7.03 -9.08
CA ILE A 23 12.95 -5.74 -9.75
C ILE A 23 13.79 -5.67 -11.02
N GLN A 24 15.10 -5.91 -10.93
CA GLN A 24 16.00 -5.85 -12.08
C GLN A 24 15.60 -6.83 -13.20
N THR A 25 15.27 -8.07 -12.83
CA THR A 25 14.84 -9.10 -13.78
C THR A 25 13.54 -8.70 -14.47
N SER A 26 12.56 -8.22 -13.70
CA SER A 26 11.25 -7.80 -14.20
C SER A 26 11.34 -6.61 -15.15
N LEU A 27 12.22 -5.63 -14.87
CA LEU A 27 12.52 -4.53 -15.78
C LEU A 27 13.06 -5.02 -17.13
N GLY A 28 13.95 -6.01 -17.12
CA GLY A 28 14.49 -6.64 -18.33
C GLY A 28 13.44 -7.38 -19.17
N LEU A 29 12.34 -7.82 -18.56
CA LEU A 29 11.22 -8.49 -19.22
C LEU A 29 10.11 -7.53 -19.67
N GLY A 30 10.26 -6.23 -19.43
CA GLY A 30 9.31 -5.20 -19.84
C GLY A 30 8.25 -4.84 -18.80
N ILE A 31 8.35 -5.32 -17.56
CA ILE A 31 7.58 -4.81 -16.42
C ILE A 31 8.26 -3.54 -15.94
N THR A 32 7.70 -2.39 -16.29
CA THR A 32 8.37 -1.09 -16.14
C THR A 32 8.12 -0.45 -14.78
N HIS A 33 7.07 -0.85 -14.07
CA HIS A 33 6.66 -0.26 -12.81
C HIS A 33 5.91 -1.27 -11.92
N PHE A 34 5.89 -1.00 -10.61
CA PHE A 34 5.29 -1.85 -9.60
C PHE A 34 4.49 -1.01 -8.61
N ALA A 35 3.23 -1.35 -8.35
CA ALA A 35 2.53 -0.88 -7.17
C ALA A 35 2.86 -1.80 -5.99
N VAL A 36 3.66 -1.29 -5.04
CA VAL A 36 4.08 -2.05 -3.86
C VAL A 36 3.16 -1.67 -2.70
N ASN A 37 2.37 -2.64 -2.23
CA ASN A 37 1.29 -2.39 -1.28
C ASN A 37 1.71 -2.69 0.16
N GLY A 38 1.73 -1.66 1.00
CA GLY A 38 1.77 -1.84 2.45
C GLY A 38 0.47 -2.45 2.95
N VAL A 39 0.57 -3.29 3.97
CA VAL A 39 -0.61 -3.95 4.58
C VAL A 39 -0.93 -3.43 5.98
N SER A 40 -0.01 -2.71 6.63
CA SER A 40 -0.20 -2.19 7.99
C SER A 40 0.78 -1.05 8.32
N GLU A 41 0.56 -0.31 9.41
CA GLU A 41 1.51 0.72 9.87
C GLU A 41 2.96 0.19 10.01
N LYS A 42 3.12 -1.11 10.29
CA LYS A 42 4.42 -1.75 10.50
C LYS A 42 5.29 -1.79 9.25
N ASP A 43 4.72 -1.83 8.05
CA ASP A 43 5.49 -2.06 6.81
C ASP A 43 5.60 -0.85 5.89
N TRP A 44 4.86 0.24 6.16
CA TRP A 44 4.90 1.45 5.34
C TRP A 44 6.29 2.06 5.21
N HIS A 45 7.12 2.00 6.25
CA HIS A 45 8.49 2.51 6.21
C HIS A 45 9.36 1.74 5.19
N LEU A 46 9.14 0.43 5.04
CA LEU A 46 9.82 -0.39 4.04
C LEU A 46 9.34 -0.03 2.64
N VAL A 47 8.03 0.05 2.44
CA VAL A 47 7.41 0.43 1.15
C VAL A 47 7.92 1.80 0.69
N LYS A 48 7.94 2.78 1.60
CA LYS A 48 8.50 4.11 1.32
C LYS A 48 9.98 4.01 0.92
N LYS A 49 10.80 3.34 1.73
CA LYS A 49 12.24 3.19 1.46
C LYS A 49 12.50 2.52 0.11
N MET A 50 11.69 1.53 -0.27
CA MET A 50 11.77 0.91 -1.59
C MET A 50 11.45 1.91 -2.70
N SER A 51 10.42 2.74 -2.56
CA SER A 51 10.12 3.78 -3.55
C SER A 51 11.17 4.88 -3.64
N ASP A 52 11.83 5.22 -2.52
CA ASP A 52 12.93 6.19 -2.49
C ASP A 52 14.15 5.63 -3.25
N HIS A 53 14.37 4.31 -3.22
CA HIS A 53 15.52 3.64 -3.84
C HIS A 53 15.26 3.22 -5.29
N TYR A 54 14.03 2.82 -5.64
CA TYR A 54 13.66 2.32 -6.95
C TYR A 54 12.58 3.22 -7.58
N PRO A 55 12.92 4.10 -8.53
CA PRO A 55 11.96 5.01 -9.17
C PRO A 55 10.81 4.32 -9.93
N CYS A 56 10.95 3.03 -10.26
CA CYS A 56 9.89 2.24 -10.87
C CYS A 56 8.79 1.80 -9.87
N ILE A 57 8.96 2.05 -8.57
CA ILE A 57 7.99 1.67 -7.55
C ILE A 57 7.04 2.83 -7.27
N VAL A 58 5.74 2.54 -7.36
CA VAL A 58 4.67 3.37 -6.80
C VAL A 58 4.33 2.80 -5.42
N PRO A 59 4.63 3.51 -4.33
CA PRO A 59 4.30 3.03 -2.99
C PRO A 59 2.80 3.16 -2.75
N CYS A 60 2.18 2.15 -2.13
CA CYS A 60 0.80 2.24 -1.66
C CYS A 60 0.77 2.09 -0.14
N PHE A 61 0.07 3.02 0.53
CA PHE A 61 -0.15 2.98 1.98
C PHE A 61 -1.63 2.73 2.30
N GLY A 62 -1.85 1.79 3.21
CA GLY A 62 -3.17 1.29 3.56
C GLY A 62 -3.07 0.25 4.67
N VAL A 63 -4.23 -0.11 5.22
CA VAL A 63 -4.36 -1.17 6.21
C VAL A 63 -5.28 -2.24 5.62
N HIS A 64 -4.72 -3.42 5.36
CA HIS A 64 -5.49 -4.57 4.91
C HIS A 64 -6.42 -5.00 6.06
N PRO A 65 -7.66 -5.46 5.76
CA PRO A 65 -8.61 -5.93 6.75
C PRO A 65 -8.05 -6.78 7.89
N TRP A 66 -7.12 -7.70 7.62
CA TRP A 66 -6.54 -8.61 8.60
C TRP A 66 -5.77 -7.90 9.72
N PHE A 67 -5.23 -6.71 9.46
CA PHE A 67 -4.36 -6.00 10.40
C PHE A 67 -5.04 -4.81 11.07
N ILE A 68 -6.37 -4.65 10.92
CA ILE A 68 -7.12 -3.52 11.50
C ILE A 68 -6.96 -3.46 13.03
N THR A 69 -6.98 -4.61 13.69
CA THR A 69 -6.90 -4.71 15.16
C THR A 69 -5.50 -4.45 15.71
N GLU A 70 -4.48 -4.40 14.85
CA GLU A 70 -3.08 -4.19 15.24
C GLU A 70 -2.63 -2.72 15.13
N GLN A 71 -3.52 -1.81 14.71
CA GLN A 71 -3.18 -0.41 14.49
C GLN A 71 -3.15 0.38 15.80
N ASN A 72 -2.14 1.24 15.95
CA ASN A 72 -2.04 2.13 17.11
C ASN A 72 -3.12 3.22 17.06
N ALA A 73 -3.51 3.79 18.20
CA ALA A 73 -4.53 4.86 18.26
C ALA A 73 -4.22 6.06 17.34
N GLY A 74 -2.94 6.31 17.02
CA GLY A 74 -2.47 7.38 16.15
C GLY A 74 -2.28 7.02 14.67
N TRP A 75 -2.63 5.80 14.23
CA TRP A 75 -2.32 5.28 12.90
C TRP A 75 -2.76 6.21 11.75
N LEU A 76 -3.91 6.89 11.91
CA LEU A 76 -4.43 7.78 10.89
C LEU A 76 -3.56 9.03 10.71
N ASN A 77 -2.99 9.56 11.79
CA ASN A 77 -2.05 10.66 11.72
C ASN A 77 -0.73 10.21 11.10
N THR A 78 -0.25 9.01 11.46
CA THR A 78 0.90 8.39 10.80
C THR A 78 0.67 8.27 9.30
N LEU A 79 -0.50 7.77 8.88
CA LEU A 79 -0.85 7.62 7.47
C LEU A 79 -0.85 8.96 6.71
N LYS A 80 -1.39 10.03 7.31
CA LYS A 80 -1.32 11.39 6.73
C LYS A 80 0.12 11.84 6.51
N GLN A 81 1.00 11.61 7.50
CA GLN A 81 2.42 11.96 7.38
C GLN A 81 3.11 11.21 6.23
N TYR A 82 2.76 9.94 6.00
CA TYR A 82 3.26 9.17 4.86
C TYR A 82 2.79 9.75 3.52
N PHE A 83 1.51 10.11 3.38
CA PHE A 83 1.02 10.75 2.16
C PHE A 83 1.66 12.12 1.92
N ASN A 84 1.87 12.91 2.98
CA ASN A 84 2.48 14.25 2.87
C ASN A 84 3.97 14.18 2.50
N SER A 85 4.70 13.20 3.05
CA SER A 85 6.11 12.98 2.72
C SER A 85 6.32 12.22 1.41
N THR A 86 5.28 11.62 0.83
CA THR A 86 5.36 10.78 -0.38
C THR A 86 4.20 11.09 -1.34
N PRO A 87 4.21 12.24 -2.05
CA PRO A 87 3.07 12.67 -2.89
C PRO A 87 2.70 11.72 -4.03
N SER A 88 3.65 10.90 -4.51
CA SER A 88 3.45 9.87 -5.52
C SER A 88 2.67 8.66 -5.02
N ALA A 89 2.51 8.50 -3.70
CA ALA A 89 1.92 7.31 -3.10
C ALA A 89 0.44 7.14 -3.45
N ALA A 90 0.03 5.90 -3.70
CA ALA A 90 -1.36 5.50 -3.87
C ALA A 90 -1.95 5.01 -2.53
N VAL A 91 -3.27 4.82 -2.49
CA VAL A 91 -3.92 4.14 -1.36
C VAL A 91 -3.96 2.66 -1.67
N GLY A 92 -3.49 1.87 -0.72
CA GLY A 92 -3.56 0.42 -0.81
C GLY A 92 -2.59 -0.24 0.19
N GLU A 93 -2.87 -1.45 0.64
CA GLU A 93 -4.11 -2.18 0.39
C GLU A 93 -5.20 -1.80 1.41
N ILE A 94 -6.43 -1.59 0.94
CA ILE A 94 -7.63 -1.41 1.78
C ILE A 94 -8.81 -2.14 1.16
N GLY A 95 -9.76 -2.60 1.98
CA GLY A 95 -10.90 -3.32 1.44
C GLY A 95 -11.78 -3.95 2.50
N LEU A 96 -12.48 -5.00 2.10
CA LEU A 96 -13.26 -5.88 2.96
C LEU A 96 -12.85 -7.31 2.63
N ASP A 97 -12.70 -8.15 3.66
CA ASP A 97 -12.32 -9.54 3.51
C ASP A 97 -13.30 -10.43 4.29
N LYS A 98 -13.93 -11.38 3.56
CA LYS A 98 -14.85 -12.40 4.09
C LYS A 98 -14.27 -13.82 4.08
N GLY A 99 -12.98 -13.96 3.84
CA GLY A 99 -12.20 -15.17 4.03
C GLY A 99 -12.11 -15.58 5.50
N SER A 100 -11.44 -16.69 5.77
CA SER A 100 -11.34 -17.26 7.13
C SER A 100 -10.77 -16.27 8.14
N LYS A 101 -9.66 -15.61 7.81
CA LYS A 101 -9.03 -14.58 8.65
C LYS A 101 -9.85 -13.29 8.72
N GLY A 102 -10.35 -12.80 7.58
CA GLY A 102 -11.14 -11.57 7.54
C GLY A 102 -12.40 -11.65 8.42
N LYS A 103 -13.04 -12.82 8.48
CA LYS A 103 -14.22 -13.08 9.32
C LYS A 103 -13.98 -12.97 10.83
N GLU A 104 -12.73 -13.00 11.28
CA GLU A 104 -12.39 -12.77 12.69
C GLU A 104 -12.60 -11.29 13.08
N ILE A 105 -12.69 -10.40 12.10
CA ILE A 105 -12.88 -8.96 12.28
C ILE A 105 -14.28 -8.58 11.81
N ASP A 106 -15.05 -7.96 12.70
CA ASP A 106 -16.41 -7.50 12.42
C ASP A 106 -16.48 -6.66 11.12
N LEU A 107 -17.45 -6.99 10.26
CA LEU A 107 -17.60 -6.35 8.95
C LEU A 107 -17.85 -4.84 9.07
N THR A 108 -18.59 -4.40 10.08
CA THR A 108 -18.83 -2.97 10.31
C THR A 108 -17.52 -2.24 10.64
N THR A 109 -16.63 -2.89 11.39
CA THR A 109 -15.29 -2.39 11.68
C THR A 109 -14.45 -2.28 10.40
N GLN A 110 -14.46 -3.30 9.53
CA GLN A 110 -13.76 -3.25 8.25
C GLN A 110 -14.26 -2.10 7.35
N ILE A 111 -15.59 -1.90 7.26
CA ILE A 111 -16.20 -0.81 6.50
C ILE A 111 -15.73 0.55 7.01
N LYS A 112 -15.80 0.78 8.33
CA LYS A 112 -15.36 2.03 8.94
C LYS A 112 -13.88 2.32 8.64
N PHE A 113 -13.03 1.30 8.77
CA PHE A 113 -11.60 1.44 8.56
C PHE A 113 -11.24 1.76 7.11
N SER A 114 -11.86 1.05 6.16
CA SER A 114 -11.67 1.26 4.72
C SER A 114 -12.13 2.66 4.28
N ALA A 115 -13.30 3.10 4.77
CA ALA A 115 -13.83 4.43 4.46
C ALA A 115 -12.94 5.57 5.01
N THR A 116 -12.46 5.44 6.25
CA THR A 116 -11.55 6.41 6.88
C THR A 116 -10.24 6.52 6.10
N THR A 117 -9.65 5.38 5.72
CA THR A 117 -8.38 5.36 4.96
C THR A 117 -8.53 6.02 3.59
N ARG A 118 -9.62 5.74 2.86
CA ARG A 118 -9.90 6.38 1.56
C ARG A 118 -10.07 7.90 1.69
N THR A 119 -10.73 8.36 2.76
CA THR A 119 -10.95 9.79 3.00
C THR A 119 -9.64 10.51 3.27
N CYS A 120 -8.72 9.88 3.99
CA CYS A 120 -7.40 10.41 4.30
C CYS A 120 -6.64 10.85 3.04
N GLN A 121 -6.59 10.00 2.01
CA GLN A 121 -5.93 10.35 0.75
C GLN A 121 -6.63 11.50 0.02
N ARG A 122 -7.97 11.53 0.04
CA ARG A 122 -8.72 12.56 -0.70
C ARG A 122 -8.46 13.95 -0.15
N ILE A 123 -8.24 14.09 1.15
CA ILE A 123 -7.92 15.37 1.80
C ILE A 123 -6.52 15.84 1.40
N GLU A 124 -5.51 14.96 1.48
CA GLU A 124 -4.11 15.32 1.22
C GLU A 124 -3.81 15.53 -0.29
N LYS A 125 -4.63 14.98 -1.20
CA LYS A 125 -4.45 15.10 -2.66
C LYS A 125 -5.28 16.19 -3.34
N THR A 126 -5.87 17.12 -2.60
CA THR A 126 -6.72 18.20 -3.17
C THR A 126 -6.03 19.14 -4.18
N GLY A 127 -4.74 18.95 -4.49
CA GLY A 127 -4.01 19.61 -5.59
C GLY A 127 -3.59 18.74 -6.78
N PHE A 128 -3.86 17.43 -6.81
CA PHE A 128 -3.44 16.52 -7.89
C PHE A 128 -4.56 15.57 -8.36
N SER A 129 -4.85 15.58 -9.66
CA SER A 129 -6.09 15.08 -10.30
C SER A 129 -6.21 13.56 -10.51
N SER A 130 -5.59 12.70 -9.69
CA SER A 130 -5.74 11.25 -9.86
C SER A 130 -5.72 10.50 -8.53
N LEU A 131 -6.90 10.07 -8.07
CA LEU A 131 -7.03 9.00 -7.09
C LEU A 131 -6.50 7.72 -7.73
N ARG A 132 -5.39 7.21 -7.23
CA ARG A 132 -4.90 5.86 -7.53
C ARG A 132 -5.15 5.01 -6.31
N SER A 133 -6.01 4.01 -6.47
CA SER A 133 -6.31 3.01 -5.47
C SER A 133 -5.92 1.65 -6.03
N CYS A 134 -5.12 0.91 -5.27
CA CYS A 134 -4.90 -0.51 -5.51
C CYS A 134 -5.95 -1.25 -4.69
N PHE A 135 -6.86 -1.92 -5.41
CA PHE A 135 -7.85 -2.81 -4.82
C PHE A 135 -7.36 -4.25 -4.94
N TRP A 136 -7.62 -5.02 -3.90
CA TRP A 136 -7.54 -6.48 -3.91
C TRP A 136 -8.63 -7.09 -4.79
#